data_AF-A0AAP9ABX2-F1
#
_entry.id   AF-A0AAP9ABX2-F1
#
_cell.length_a   1.000
_cell.length_b   1.000
_cell.length_c   1.000
_cell.angle_alpha   90.00
_cell.angle_beta   90.00
_cell.angle_gamma   90.00
#
_symmetry.space_group_name_H-M   'P 1'
#
loop_
_entity.id
_entity.type
_entity.pdbx_description
1 polymer ?
#
loop_
_entity_poly.entity_id
_entity_poly.type
_entity_poly.pdbx_seq_one_letter_code
_entity_poly.pdbx_strand_id
1 'polypeptide(L)'
;MNYKYTAKEKQIIYNYILREYGQVDHIIFLSDEHIRVPIEYDILVIKKDDLQILMTFGLGAFKSHNHIEKTQERAEIFLELPIDWDFSKYENMWPVHFLINIVKYSYSNHLTLKWLQTFVNPSYFNKSNKIAGFLDLSWYSENSLECKINDDFFVSFYQILIIDDEELFYAKTNGIRALSKFFDDGKSRIVDLNRKSFVK
;
A
#
# COMPACT_ATOMS: atom_id res chain seq x y z
N MET A 1 18.86 4.59 -13.14
CA MET A 1 18.16 5.86 -12.87
C MET A 1 17.58 5.76 -11.48
N ASN A 2 17.88 6.70 -10.58
CA ASN A 2 17.29 6.71 -9.23
C ASN A 2 16.01 7.55 -9.27
N TYR A 3 14.89 6.94 -8.89
CA TYR A 3 13.60 7.63 -8.75
C TYR A 3 13.54 8.24 -7.36
N LYS A 4 13.35 9.55 -7.30
CA LYS A 4 13.15 10.28 -6.06
C LYS A 4 12.33 11.52 -6.33
N TYR A 5 11.56 11.92 -5.33
CA TYR A 5 10.92 13.23 -5.33
C TYR A 5 11.96 14.35 -5.20
N THR A 6 11.71 15.44 -5.92
CA THR A 6 12.34 16.73 -5.62
C THR A 6 11.90 17.23 -4.24
N ALA A 7 12.66 18.15 -3.64
CA ALA A 7 12.30 18.72 -2.34
C ALA A 7 10.91 19.36 -2.33
N LYS A 8 10.52 20.01 -3.44
CA LYS A 8 9.19 20.63 -3.61
C LYS A 8 8.09 19.56 -3.66
N GLU A 9 8.29 18.50 -4.44
CA GLU A 9 7.36 17.37 -4.52
C GLU A 9 7.17 16.69 -3.16
N LYS A 10 8.28 16.39 -2.46
CA LYS A 10 8.23 15.83 -1.10
C LYS A 10 7.39 16.69 -0.18
N GLN A 11 7.59 18.02 -0.17
CA GLN A 11 6.84 18.92 0.70
C GLN A 11 5.33 18.93 0.38
N ILE A 12 4.97 18.96 -0.91
CA ILE A 12 3.56 18.96 -1.33
C ILE A 12 2.87 17.66 -0.88
N ILE A 13 3.49 16.52 -1.17
CA ILE A 13 2.93 15.19 -0.86
C ILE A 13 2.89 14.98 0.66
N TYR A 14 3.93 15.39 1.39
CA TYR A 14 3.95 15.30 2.85
C TYR A 14 2.85 16.16 3.49
N ASN A 15 2.66 17.41 3.03
CA ASN A 15 1.57 18.26 3.51
C ASN A 15 0.19 17.69 3.21
N TYR A 16 0.04 17.03 2.05
CA TYR A 16 -1.18 16.32 1.70
C TYR A 16 -1.43 15.14 2.67
N ILE A 17 -0.41 14.33 2.96
CA ILE A 17 -0.49 13.23 3.94
C ILE A 17 -0.92 13.75 5.32
N LEU A 18 -0.29 14.83 5.79
CA LEU A 18 -0.65 15.45 7.07
C LEU A 18 -2.11 15.89 7.14
N ARG A 19 -2.64 16.42 6.03
CA ARG A 19 -4.00 16.95 5.95
C ARG A 19 -5.06 15.86 5.83
N GLU A 20 -4.81 14.84 5.00
CA GLU A 20 -5.82 13.84 4.66
C GLU A 20 -5.74 12.56 5.51
N TYR A 21 -4.53 12.19 5.97
CA TYR A 21 -4.30 10.92 6.67
C TYR A 21 -4.00 11.13 8.16
N GLY A 22 -3.24 12.17 8.50
CA GLY A 22 -2.94 12.57 9.87
C GLY A 22 -1.46 12.83 10.13
N GLN A 23 -1.14 13.15 11.39
CA GLN A 23 0.24 13.41 11.82
C GLN A 23 1.09 12.14 11.74
N VAL A 24 2.28 12.25 11.15
CA VAL A 24 3.25 11.17 11.13
C VAL A 24 3.82 11.01 12.54
N ASP A 25 3.62 9.84 13.13
CA ASP A 25 4.11 9.49 14.46
C ASP A 25 5.62 9.19 14.39
N HIS A 26 6.01 8.30 13.48
CA HIS A 26 7.42 8.00 13.22
C HIS A 26 7.63 7.45 11.80
N ILE A 27 8.90 7.34 11.42
CA ILE A 27 9.35 6.78 10.14
C ILE A 27 10.12 5.50 10.41
N ILE A 28 9.77 4.42 9.71
CA ILE A 28 10.55 3.19 9.68
C ILE A 28 11.60 3.35 8.58
N PHE A 29 12.84 3.63 8.99
CA PHE A 29 13.96 3.72 8.08
C PHE A 29 14.36 2.35 7.57
N LEU A 30 14.40 2.20 6.24
CA LEU A 30 14.81 0.98 5.59
C LEU A 30 16.32 0.97 5.37
N SER A 31 16.99 -0.12 5.74
CA SER A 31 18.41 -0.30 5.40
C SER A 31 18.61 -0.56 3.90
N ASP A 32 19.83 -0.39 3.40
CA ASP A 32 20.21 -0.69 2.01
C ASP A 32 19.90 -2.15 1.62
N GLU A 33 19.91 -3.08 2.58
CA GLU A 33 19.53 -4.48 2.35
C GLU A 33 18.03 -4.64 2.03
N HIS A 34 17.19 -3.75 2.57
CA HIS A 34 15.76 -3.68 2.29
C HIS A 34 15.49 -2.99 0.95
N ILE A 35 16.15 -1.85 0.67
CA ILE A 35 15.99 -1.07 -0.56
C ILE A 35 16.91 -1.65 -1.66
N ARG A 36 16.45 -2.73 -2.31
CA ARG A 36 17.17 -3.35 -3.44
C ARG A 36 16.73 -2.83 -4.81
N VAL A 37 16.10 -1.66 -4.86
CA VAL A 37 15.63 -1.02 -6.08
C VAL A 37 15.99 0.46 -6.05
N PRO A 38 16.23 1.10 -7.21
CA PRO A 38 16.68 2.49 -7.26
C PRO A 38 15.50 3.47 -7.08
N ILE A 39 14.68 3.26 -6.05
CA ILE A 39 13.57 4.13 -5.65
C ILE A 39 13.89 4.60 -4.23
N GLU A 40 13.93 5.92 -4.02
CA GLU A 40 14.10 6.53 -2.71
C GLU A 40 12.73 6.64 -2.05
N TYR A 41 12.47 5.81 -1.04
CA TYR A 41 11.22 5.81 -0.29
C TYR A 41 11.45 5.42 1.17
N ASP A 42 10.60 5.97 2.03
CA ASP A 42 10.47 5.65 3.44
C ASP A 42 9.12 4.96 3.70
N ILE A 43 8.96 4.42 4.92
CA ILE A 43 7.68 3.91 5.41
C ILE A 43 7.24 4.77 6.59
N LEU A 44 6.11 5.46 6.42
CA LEU A 44 5.51 6.31 7.44
C LEU A 44 4.57 5.49 8.32
N VAL A 45 4.59 5.77 9.61
CA VAL A 45 3.55 5.33 10.56
C VAL A 45 2.76 6.55 11.00
N ILE A 46 1.46 6.52 10.75
CA ILE A 46 0.51 7.58 11.12
C ILE A 46 -0.44 6.99 12.14
N LYS A 47 -0.50 7.57 13.33
CA LYS A 47 -1.36 7.08 14.41
C LYS A 47 -2.68 7.86 14.41
N LYS A 48 -3.81 7.13 14.39
CA LYS A 48 -5.17 7.66 14.53
C LYS A 48 -5.75 7.22 15.87
N ASP A 49 -6.98 7.61 16.17
CA ASP A 49 -7.62 7.29 17.46
C ASP A 49 -7.93 5.79 17.60
N ASP A 50 -8.23 5.11 16.49
CA ASP A 50 -8.72 3.72 16.46
C ASP A 50 -7.84 2.75 15.64
N LEU A 51 -6.85 3.26 14.91
CA LEU A 51 -5.95 2.46 14.06
C LEU A 51 -4.59 3.14 13.82
N GLN A 52 -3.66 2.41 13.21
CA GLN A 52 -2.42 2.95 12.64
C GLN A 52 -2.43 2.77 11.12
N ILE A 53 -1.89 3.74 10.39
CA ILE A 53 -1.66 3.63 8.94
C ILE A 53 -0.17 3.43 8.70
N LEU A 54 0.17 2.38 7.98
CA LEU A 54 1.52 2.09 7.50
C LEU A 54 1.59 2.40 6.01
N MET A 55 2.29 3.46 5.62
CA MET A 55 2.22 4.05 4.27
C MET A 55 3.61 4.21 3.65
N THR A 56 3.73 3.95 2.35
CA THR A 56 4.94 4.32 1.60
C THR A 56 5.02 5.83 1.39
N PHE A 57 6.23 6.39 1.42
CA PHE A 57 6.47 7.78 1.04
C PHE A 57 7.71 7.88 0.16
N GLY A 58 7.51 8.15 -1.13
CA GLY A 58 8.55 8.13 -2.15
C GLY A 58 8.27 7.16 -3.29
N LEU A 59 7.36 6.19 -3.11
CA LEU A 59 7.07 5.20 -4.14
C LEU A 59 6.50 5.85 -5.39
N GLY A 60 5.66 6.88 -5.24
CA GLY A 60 5.11 7.59 -6.39
C GLY A 60 6.16 8.39 -7.17
N ALA A 61 7.44 8.41 -6.78
CA ALA A 61 8.52 8.92 -7.63
C ALA A 61 8.79 7.96 -8.80
N PHE A 62 8.52 6.67 -8.60
CA PHE A 62 8.67 5.66 -9.63
C PHE A 62 7.65 5.89 -10.75
N LYS A 63 8.18 6.05 -11.96
CA LYS A 63 7.39 6.08 -13.19
C LYS A 63 7.59 4.75 -13.90
N SER A 64 6.52 3.98 -14.02
CA SER A 64 6.54 2.74 -14.79
C SER A 64 6.98 3.02 -16.24
N HIS A 65 7.79 2.10 -16.77
CA HIS A 65 8.23 2.09 -18.16
C HIS A 65 7.44 1.09 -19.01
N ASN A 66 6.30 0.60 -18.52
CA ASN A 66 5.44 -0.29 -19.29
C ASN A 66 4.81 0.47 -20.46
N HIS A 67 5.45 0.39 -21.63
CA HIS A 67 5.05 1.11 -22.84
C HIS A 67 3.66 0.71 -23.37
N ILE A 68 3.11 -0.41 -22.92
CA ILE A 68 1.75 -0.85 -23.27
C ILE A 68 0.73 0.00 -22.52
N GLU A 69 1.02 0.31 -21.26
CA GLU A 69 0.17 1.12 -20.41
C GLU A 69 0.51 2.60 -20.63
N LYS A 70 -0.24 3.28 -21.49
CA LYS A 70 -0.12 4.73 -21.72
C LYS A 70 -0.62 5.55 -20.52
N THR A 71 -0.10 5.28 -19.33
CA THR A 71 -0.48 5.95 -18.09
C THR A 71 0.72 6.64 -17.45
N GLN A 72 0.45 7.74 -16.75
CA GLN A 72 1.42 8.46 -15.92
C GLN A 72 1.12 8.25 -14.43
N GLU A 73 0.22 7.33 -14.11
CA GLU A 73 -0.21 7.02 -12.76
C GLU A 73 0.96 6.58 -11.90
N ARG A 74 1.02 7.19 -10.72
CA ARG A 74 2.01 6.90 -9.69
C ARG A 74 1.26 6.80 -8.38
N ALA A 75 1.74 6.00 -7.45
CA ALA A 75 0.99 5.74 -6.24
C ALA A 75 1.87 5.65 -5.01
N GLU A 76 1.30 6.05 -3.88
CA GLU A 76 1.65 5.49 -2.57
C GLU A 76 0.66 4.38 -2.22
N ILE A 77 1.14 3.40 -1.48
CA ILE A 77 0.34 2.27 -1.00
C ILE A 77 0.43 2.21 0.53
N PHE A 78 -0.64 1.76 1.17
CA PHE A 78 -0.68 1.68 2.62
C PHE A 78 -1.54 0.54 3.15
N LEU A 79 -1.33 0.19 4.42
CA LEU A 79 -2.14 -0.76 5.19
C LEU A 79 -2.73 -0.03 6.40
N GLU A 80 -3.95 -0.39 6.77
CA GLU A 80 -4.52 -0.04 8.09
C GLU A 80 -4.24 -1.19 9.05
N LEU A 81 -3.65 -0.87 10.19
CA LEU A 81 -3.26 -1.83 11.21
C LEU A 81 -4.00 -1.53 12.53
N PRO A 82 -4.22 -2.53 13.38
CA PRO A 82 -4.68 -2.33 14.74
C PRO A 82 -3.91 -1.23 15.49
N ILE A 83 -4.60 -0.46 16.34
CA ILE A 83 -3.99 0.68 17.06
C ILE A 83 -2.82 0.28 17.96
N ASP A 84 -2.77 -0.98 18.39
CA ASP A 84 -1.76 -1.57 19.24
C ASP A 84 -0.68 -2.37 18.47
N TRP A 85 -0.63 -2.22 17.14
CA TRP A 85 0.41 -2.86 16.33
C TRP A 85 1.81 -2.41 16.77
N ASP A 86 2.67 -3.39 17.05
CA ASP A 86 3.99 -3.19 17.65
C ASP A 86 5.08 -3.64 16.69
N PHE A 87 5.74 -2.68 16.03
CA PHE A 87 6.84 -2.92 15.08
C PHE A 87 8.17 -3.29 15.74
N SER A 88 8.27 -3.28 17.08
CA SER A 88 9.47 -3.80 17.76
C SER A 88 9.55 -5.33 17.74
N LYS A 89 8.42 -6.00 17.48
CA LYS A 89 8.30 -7.45 17.41
C LYS A 89 8.56 -7.94 15.99
N TYR A 90 9.47 -8.90 15.85
CA TYR A 90 9.84 -9.46 14.55
C TYR A 90 8.65 -10.06 13.80
N GLU A 91 7.75 -10.75 14.50
CA GLU A 91 6.54 -11.34 13.93
C GLU A 91 5.56 -10.31 13.34
N ASN A 92 5.64 -9.06 13.79
CA ASN A 92 4.78 -7.96 13.35
C ASN A 92 5.40 -7.14 12.20
N MET A 93 6.60 -7.48 11.73
CA MET A 93 7.29 -6.77 10.65
C MET A 93 6.81 -7.16 9.24
N TRP A 94 5.97 -8.18 9.13
CA TRP A 94 5.48 -8.63 7.83
C TRP A 94 4.77 -7.55 6.99
N PRO A 95 4.00 -6.57 7.54
CA PRO A 95 3.37 -5.54 6.73
C PRO A 95 4.41 -4.67 6.02
N VAL A 96 5.49 -4.33 6.73
CA VAL A 96 6.64 -3.59 6.19
C VAL A 96 7.29 -4.39 5.07
N HIS A 97 7.56 -5.69 5.31
CA HIS A 97 8.13 -6.56 4.28
C HIS A 97 7.20 -6.74 3.08
N PHE A 98 5.88 -6.76 3.27
CA PHE A 98 4.92 -6.88 2.20
C PHE A 98 4.91 -5.63 1.31
N LEU A 99 4.92 -4.43 1.90
CA LEU A 99 5.09 -3.18 1.17
C LEU A 99 6.40 -3.17 0.36
N ILE A 100 7.52 -3.52 0.99
CA ILE A 100 8.83 -3.61 0.32
C ILE A 100 8.79 -4.59 -0.87
N ASN A 101 8.12 -5.74 -0.71
CA ASN A 101 7.99 -6.72 -1.77
C ASN A 101 7.15 -6.22 -2.94
N ILE A 102 6.07 -5.48 -2.69
CA ILE A 102 5.26 -4.84 -3.74
C ILE A 102 6.11 -3.79 -4.49
N VAL A 103 6.87 -2.96 -3.76
CA VAL A 103 7.78 -1.97 -4.37
C VAL A 103 8.82 -2.64 -5.27
N LYS A 104 9.47 -3.70 -4.78
CA LYS A 104 10.44 -4.49 -5.55
C LYS A 104 9.80 -5.11 -6.79
N TYR A 105 8.64 -5.74 -6.61
CA TYR A 105 7.92 -6.39 -7.70
C TYR A 105 7.46 -5.40 -8.77
N SER A 106 6.94 -4.25 -8.37
CA SER A 106 6.53 -3.17 -9.27
C SER A 106 7.73 -2.64 -10.07
N TYR A 107 8.86 -2.38 -9.42
CA TYR A 107 10.07 -1.93 -10.11
C TYR A 107 10.59 -2.97 -11.12
N SER A 108 10.79 -4.22 -10.67
CA SER A 108 11.40 -5.28 -11.47
C SER A 108 10.56 -5.68 -12.69
N ASN A 109 9.24 -5.54 -12.61
CA ASN A 109 8.32 -5.86 -13.70
C ASN A 109 7.80 -4.61 -14.42
N HIS A 110 8.34 -3.43 -14.09
CA HIS A 110 7.87 -2.14 -14.60
C HIS A 110 6.34 -1.97 -14.46
N LEU A 111 5.74 -2.40 -13.35
CA LEU A 111 4.29 -2.35 -13.19
C LEU A 111 3.84 -0.98 -12.69
N THR A 112 2.80 -0.45 -13.32
CA THR A 112 2.01 0.63 -12.75
C THR A 112 1.11 0.06 -11.66
N LEU A 113 1.13 0.65 -10.46
CA LEU A 113 0.21 0.28 -9.38
C LEU A 113 -1.16 0.91 -9.63
N LYS A 114 -2.22 0.09 -9.57
CA LYS A 114 -3.58 0.50 -9.96
C LYS A 114 -4.67 -0.07 -9.07
N TRP A 115 -5.82 0.61 -9.06
CA TRP A 115 -7.03 0.12 -8.41
C TRP A 115 -7.37 -1.33 -8.82
N LEU A 116 -7.75 -2.12 -7.82
CA LEU A 116 -8.09 -3.55 -7.88
C LEU A 116 -6.95 -4.48 -8.28
N GLN A 117 -5.71 -4.00 -8.38
CA GLN A 117 -4.56 -4.88 -8.63
C GLN A 117 -4.29 -5.78 -7.42
N THR A 118 -4.13 -7.08 -7.68
CA THR A 118 -3.86 -8.08 -6.63
C THR A 118 -2.38 -8.40 -6.54
N PHE A 119 -1.88 -8.51 -5.32
CA PHE A 119 -0.52 -8.94 -4.98
C PHE A 119 -0.58 -10.15 -4.08
N VAL A 120 0.23 -11.16 -4.39
CA VAL A 120 0.35 -12.38 -3.58
C VAL A 120 1.80 -12.49 -3.17
N ASN A 121 2.06 -12.53 -1.87
CA ASN A 121 3.41 -12.77 -1.40
C ASN A 121 3.78 -14.25 -1.66
N PRO A 122 4.89 -14.54 -2.34
CA PRO A 122 5.26 -15.92 -2.66
C PRO A 122 5.66 -16.72 -1.41
N SER A 123 6.09 -16.03 -0.36
CA SER A 123 6.54 -16.63 0.90
C SER A 123 5.52 -16.43 2.02
N TYR A 124 5.43 -17.42 2.91
CA TYR A 124 4.64 -17.30 4.12
C TYR A 124 5.35 -16.38 5.11
N PHE A 125 4.67 -15.32 5.56
CA PHE A 125 5.16 -14.48 6.65
C PHE A 125 4.72 -14.99 8.03
N ASN A 126 3.70 -15.84 8.09
CA ASN A 126 3.25 -16.54 9.30
C ASN A 126 3.13 -18.06 9.03
N LYS A 127 2.86 -18.86 10.06
CA LYS A 127 2.88 -20.33 9.96
C LYS A 127 1.72 -20.95 9.16
N SER A 128 0.78 -20.15 8.64
CA SER A 128 -0.52 -20.70 8.24
C SER A 128 -0.99 -20.26 6.85
N ASN A 129 -0.84 -18.99 6.45
CA ASN A 129 -1.47 -18.48 5.23
C ASN A 129 -0.49 -17.66 4.35
N LYS A 130 -0.63 -17.76 3.03
CA LYS A 130 0.03 -16.81 2.12
C LYS A 130 -0.61 -15.44 2.31
N ILE A 131 0.20 -14.41 2.49
CA ILE A 131 -0.34 -13.04 2.57
C ILE A 131 -0.62 -12.57 1.15
N ALA A 132 -1.90 -12.38 0.85
CA ALA A 132 -2.36 -11.75 -0.38
C ALA A 132 -3.14 -10.48 -0.04
N GLY A 133 -3.20 -9.56 -0.99
CA GLY A 133 -4.05 -8.39 -0.88
C GLY A 133 -4.30 -7.74 -2.23
N PHE A 134 -5.23 -6.81 -2.26
CA PHE A 134 -5.50 -6.01 -3.45
C PHE A 134 -5.55 -4.52 -3.12
N LEU A 135 -5.26 -3.70 -4.13
CA LEU A 135 -5.32 -2.25 -4.03
C LEU A 135 -6.76 -1.78 -4.13
N ASP A 136 -7.20 -1.00 -3.16
CA ASP A 136 -8.50 -0.37 -3.14
C ASP A 136 -8.38 1.13 -2.82
N LEU A 137 -9.42 1.87 -3.16
CA LEU A 137 -9.55 3.27 -2.80
C LEU A 137 -10.00 3.36 -1.34
N SER A 138 -9.38 4.24 -0.55
CA SER A 138 -9.85 4.56 0.80
C SER A 138 -10.34 6.00 0.88
N TRP A 139 -11.37 6.20 1.69
CA TRP A 139 -12.14 7.43 1.80
C TRP A 139 -11.96 7.99 3.21
N TYR A 140 -10.77 8.47 3.55
CA TYR A 140 -10.58 9.20 4.81
C TYR A 140 -11.17 10.61 4.74
N SER A 141 -11.21 11.17 3.53
CA SER A 141 -11.87 12.43 3.21
C SER A 141 -12.39 12.37 1.77
N GLU A 142 -13.26 13.31 1.38
CA GLU A 142 -13.71 13.45 -0.01
C GLU A 142 -12.56 13.66 -1.01
N ASN A 143 -11.38 14.06 -0.53
CA ASN A 143 -10.21 14.39 -1.35
C ASN A 143 -9.05 13.40 -1.17
N SER A 144 -9.16 12.31 -0.39
CA SER A 144 -8.01 11.48 0.00
C SER A 144 -7.42 10.61 -1.11
N LEU A 145 -7.99 10.64 -2.33
CA LEU A 145 -7.66 9.71 -3.41
C LEU A 145 -6.39 10.09 -4.19
N GLU A 146 -6.15 11.38 -4.41
CA GLU A 146 -5.04 11.85 -5.24
C GLU A 146 -4.44 13.19 -4.76
N CYS A 147 -3.11 13.24 -4.71
CA CYS A 147 -2.37 14.47 -4.53
C CYS A 147 -1.92 14.98 -5.89
N LYS A 148 -2.48 16.10 -6.37
CA LYS A 148 -2.01 16.78 -7.58
C LYS A 148 -0.77 17.62 -7.27
N ILE A 149 0.36 17.30 -7.90
CA ILE A 149 1.62 18.04 -7.78
C ILE A 149 1.70 19.13 -8.85
N ASN A 150 1.39 18.77 -10.10
CA ASN A 150 1.28 19.66 -11.25
C ASN A 150 0.33 19.02 -12.29
N ASP A 151 0.19 19.63 -13.46
CA ASP A 151 -0.77 19.17 -14.48
C ASP A 151 -0.49 17.78 -15.04
N ASP A 152 0.78 17.34 -15.03
CA ASP A 152 1.21 16.04 -15.58
C ASP A 152 1.64 15.04 -14.50
N PHE A 153 1.53 15.42 -13.23
CA PHE A 153 1.99 14.61 -12.12
C PHE A 153 1.01 14.66 -10.94
N PHE A 154 0.38 13.52 -10.71
CA PHE A 154 -0.44 13.21 -9.55
C PHE A 154 0.06 11.91 -8.90
N VAL A 155 -0.19 11.78 -7.60
CA VAL A 155 0.08 10.57 -6.83
C VAL A 155 -1.22 10.08 -6.24
N SER A 156 -1.66 8.88 -6.65
CA SER A 156 -2.80 8.18 -6.08
C SER A 156 -2.42 7.50 -4.77
N PHE A 157 -3.40 7.30 -3.89
CA PHE A 157 -3.18 6.60 -2.63
C PHE A 157 -4.07 5.36 -2.57
N TYR A 158 -3.45 4.18 -2.53
CA TYR A 158 -4.16 2.92 -2.50
C TYR A 158 -3.99 2.20 -1.17
N GLN A 159 -5.12 1.83 -0.56
CA GLN A 159 -5.11 0.91 0.56
C GLN A 159 -4.92 -0.51 0.05
N ILE A 160 -4.09 -1.28 0.73
CA ILE A 160 -4.01 -2.72 0.53
C ILE A 160 -5.03 -3.38 1.46
N LEU A 161 -5.98 -4.10 0.90
CA LEU A 161 -6.91 -4.94 1.64
C LEU A 161 -6.38 -6.36 1.64
N ILE A 162 -6.10 -6.90 2.83
CA ILE A 162 -5.56 -8.25 2.99
C ILE A 162 -6.68 -9.27 2.81
N ILE A 163 -6.38 -10.31 2.04
CA ILE A 163 -7.30 -11.40 1.71
C ILE A 163 -6.66 -12.75 2.01
N ASP A 164 -7.50 -13.73 2.38
CA ASP A 164 -7.05 -15.11 2.61
C ASP A 164 -7.06 -15.95 1.32
N ASP A 165 -6.72 -17.24 1.44
CA ASP A 165 -6.64 -18.15 0.31
C ASP A 165 -8.02 -18.46 -0.32
N GLU A 166 -9.10 -18.48 0.47
CA GLU A 166 -10.47 -18.69 -0.02
C GLU A 166 -10.94 -17.48 -0.83
N GLU A 167 -10.69 -16.29 -0.33
CA GLU A 167 -11.00 -15.02 -0.98
C GLU A 167 -10.16 -14.83 -2.25
N LEU A 168 -8.88 -15.19 -2.22
CA LEU A 168 -8.02 -15.19 -3.40
C LEU A 168 -8.54 -16.17 -4.47
N PHE A 169 -9.03 -17.36 -4.06
CA PHE A 169 -9.65 -18.31 -4.98
C PHE A 169 -10.97 -17.77 -5.55
N TYR A 170 -11.80 -17.16 -4.71
CA TYR A 170 -13.04 -16.51 -5.15
C TYR A 170 -12.76 -15.39 -6.15
N ALA A 171 -11.76 -14.54 -5.90
CA ALA A 171 -11.36 -13.45 -6.81
C ALA A 171 -10.85 -13.96 -8.16
N LYS A 172 -10.16 -15.10 -8.19
CA LYS A 172 -9.73 -15.73 -9.46
C LYS A 172 -10.92 -16.23 -10.28
N THR A 173 -11.96 -16.72 -9.62
CA THR A 173 -13.16 -17.28 -10.27
C THR A 173 -14.16 -16.18 -10.69
N ASN A 174 -14.41 -15.21 -9.81
CA ASN A 174 -15.50 -14.23 -9.93
C ASN A 174 -15.01 -12.81 -10.24
N GLY A 175 -13.69 -12.59 -10.20
CA GLY A 175 -13.07 -11.28 -10.37
C GLY A 175 -12.91 -10.52 -9.06
N ILE A 176 -11.80 -9.79 -8.93
CA ILE A 176 -11.46 -9.00 -7.73
C ILE A 176 -12.51 -7.92 -7.41
N ARG A 177 -13.19 -7.37 -8.42
CA ARG A 177 -14.28 -6.40 -8.24
C ARG A 177 -15.51 -7.01 -7.56
N ALA A 178 -15.75 -8.31 -7.72
CA ALA A 178 -16.82 -8.99 -7.00
C ALA A 178 -16.43 -9.15 -5.52
N LEU A 179 -15.17 -9.51 -5.26
CA LEU A 179 -14.64 -9.61 -3.90
C LEU A 179 -14.63 -8.27 -3.17
N SER A 180 -14.24 -7.17 -3.84
CA SER A 180 -14.08 -5.87 -3.18
C SER A 180 -15.37 -5.37 -2.52
N LYS A 181 -16.54 -5.74 -3.03
CA LYS A 181 -17.85 -5.38 -2.46
C LYS A 181 -18.08 -5.91 -1.04
N PHE A 182 -17.36 -6.96 -0.65
CA PHE A 182 -17.41 -7.48 0.73
C PHE A 182 -16.62 -6.60 1.72
N PHE A 183 -15.79 -5.67 1.22
CA PHE A 183 -14.93 -4.81 2.03
C PHE A 183 -15.46 -3.37 2.21
N ASP A 184 -16.68 -3.09 1.74
CA ASP A 184 -17.29 -1.75 1.74
C ASP A 184 -17.87 -1.34 3.13
N ASP A 185 -17.74 -2.17 4.17
CA ASP A 185 -18.31 -1.91 5.51
C ASP A 185 -17.43 -1.05 6.44
N GLY A 186 -16.22 -0.69 6.00
CA GLY A 186 -15.25 0.13 6.73
C GLY A 186 -14.49 -0.59 7.86
N LYS A 187 -15.00 -1.68 8.44
CA LYS A 187 -14.35 -2.45 9.51
C LYS A 187 -13.49 -3.58 8.97
N SER A 188 -13.86 -4.12 7.82
CA SER A 188 -13.13 -5.15 7.07
C SER A 188 -11.80 -4.67 6.48
N ARG A 189 -11.46 -3.39 6.65
CA ARG A 189 -10.33 -2.73 6.00
C ARG A 189 -9.06 -2.72 6.86
N ILE A 190 -9.22 -2.81 8.18
CA ILE A 190 -8.12 -2.99 9.13
C ILE A 190 -7.61 -4.43 9.02
N VAL A 191 -6.29 -4.59 8.98
CA VAL A 191 -5.62 -5.88 8.92
C VAL A 191 -5.96 -6.73 10.15
N ASP A 192 -6.60 -7.86 9.89
CA ASP A 192 -6.82 -8.94 10.84
C ASP A 192 -6.55 -10.28 10.15
N LEU A 193 -5.48 -10.97 10.55
CA LEU A 193 -5.11 -12.28 9.99
C LEU A 193 -5.94 -13.44 10.59
N ASN A 194 -6.73 -13.18 11.63
CA ASN A 194 -7.56 -14.17 12.31
C ASN A 194 -9.05 -14.05 11.96
N ARG A 195 -9.43 -13.05 11.15
CA ARG A 195 -10.81 -12.92 10.68
C ARG A 195 -11.21 -14.12 9.83
N LYS A 196 -12.51 -14.39 9.76
CA LYS A 196 -13.05 -15.38 8.82
C LYS A 196 -13.09 -14.77 7.42
N SER A 197 -12.95 -15.64 6.42
CA SER A 197 -13.24 -15.34 5.03
C SER A 197 -14.63 -14.71 4.88
N PHE A 198 -14.75 -13.68 4.05
CA PHE A 198 -16.05 -13.08 3.72
C PHE A 198 -16.83 -13.90 2.70
N VAL A 199 -16.14 -14.81 2.01
CA VAL A 199 -16.71 -15.71 1.01
C VAL A 199 -16.84 -17.12 1.59
N LYS A 200 -17.65 -17.95 0.95
CA LYS A 200 -17.85 -19.36 1.30
C LYS A 200 -17.64 -20.23 0.08
#